data_AF-F4FZ12-F1
#
_entry.id   AF-F4FZ12-F1
#
_cell.length_a   1.000
_cell.length_b   1.000
_cell.length_c   1.000
_cell.angle_alpha   90.00
_cell.angle_beta   90.00
_cell.angle_gamma   90.00
#
_symmetry.space_group_name_H-M   'P 1'
#
loop_
_entity.id
_entity.type
_entity.pdbx_description
1 polymer ?
#
loop_
_entity_poly.entity_id
_entity_poly.type
_entity_poly.pdbx_seq_one_letter_code
_entity_poly.pdbx_strand_id
1 'polypeptide(L)'
;MKVDLEKDLMDMLDGANVAVVGAGPSIVKVKELNEDVIIAADGATNYLVENFIVPDVVVTDLDGITSYPRSLYVVHAHGDNIQHHWKTDLMGRFIVTAQVSPFGGVKLYGGFTDGDRAYLIAKIFNARKIKLYGMDFDSDYIGRYSKPHYKADVPMTYVKRKKLNLAKEIIHTLNRKDL
;
A
#
# COMPACT_ATOMS: atom_id res chain seq x y z
N MET A 1 27.19 8.44 6.16
CA MET A 1 26.17 7.98 7.12
C MET A 1 25.22 7.07 6.35
N LYS A 2 25.05 5.80 6.74
CA LYS A 2 24.12 4.89 6.05
C LYS A 2 22.70 5.39 6.37
N VAL A 3 21.89 5.69 5.36
CA VAL A 3 20.49 6.10 5.58
C VAL A 3 19.73 4.88 6.09
N ASP A 4 19.13 4.98 7.27
CA ASP A 4 18.26 3.95 7.83
C ASP A 4 16.81 4.26 7.46
N LEU A 5 16.41 3.78 6.28
CA LEU A 5 15.07 4.04 5.74
C LEU A 5 13.96 3.43 6.60
N GLU A 6 14.23 2.36 7.34
CA GLU A 6 13.24 1.78 8.25
C GLU A 6 13.01 2.68 9.45
N LYS A 7 14.10 3.25 10.01
CA LYS A 7 13.97 4.27 11.04
C LYS A 7 13.20 5.50 10.54
N ASP A 8 13.48 5.97 9.32
CA ASP A 8 12.74 7.09 8.72
C ASP A 8 11.24 6.76 8.61
N LEU A 9 10.89 5.55 8.15
CA LEU A 9 9.51 5.09 8.06
C LEU A 9 8.84 5.00 9.44
N MET A 10 9.55 4.49 10.45
CA MET A 10 9.07 4.44 11.83
C MET A 10 8.82 5.85 12.37
N ASP A 11 9.78 6.76 12.24
CA ASP A 11 9.68 8.14 12.74
C ASP A 11 8.52 8.91 12.08
N MET A 12 8.21 8.62 10.81
CA MET A 12 7.06 9.21 10.12
C MET A 12 5.73 8.73 10.70
N LEU A 13 5.64 7.46 11.09
CA LEU A 13 4.37 6.82 11.46
C LEU A 13 4.06 6.88 12.96
N ASP A 14 5.07 6.97 13.81
CA ASP A 14 4.91 6.96 15.27
C ASP A 14 4.01 8.11 15.75
N GLY A 15 2.86 7.76 16.31
CA GLY A 15 1.88 8.73 16.80
C GLY A 15 1.15 9.55 15.72
N ALA A 16 1.35 9.26 14.43
CA ALA A 16 0.70 9.96 13.31
C ALA A 16 -0.74 9.49 13.08
N ASN A 17 -1.59 10.37 12.56
CA ASN A 17 -2.83 9.96 11.88
C ASN A 17 -2.46 9.57 10.45
N VAL A 18 -2.83 8.37 10.01
CA VAL A 18 -2.39 7.79 8.75
C VAL A 18 -3.57 7.52 7.84
N ALA A 19 -3.49 7.99 6.59
CA ALA A 19 -4.39 7.59 5.52
C ALA A 19 -3.77 6.40 4.76
N VAL A 20 -4.48 5.28 4.70
CA VAL A 20 -4.13 4.15 3.83
C VAL A 20 -5.07 4.14 2.64
N VAL A 21 -4.52 4.31 1.44
CA VAL A 21 -5.29 4.48 0.21
C VAL A 21 -5.11 3.28 -0.70
N GLY A 22 -6.20 2.56 -0.94
CA GLY A 22 -6.30 1.46 -1.90
C GLY A 22 -6.90 1.88 -3.23
N ALA A 23 -6.69 1.04 -4.26
CA ALA A 23 -7.16 1.26 -5.63
C ALA A 23 -8.58 0.71 -5.91
N GLY A 24 -9.46 0.68 -4.92
CA GLY A 24 -10.86 0.29 -5.07
C GLY A 24 -11.69 1.36 -5.79
N PRO A 25 -12.89 1.02 -6.31
CA PRO A 25 -13.74 1.95 -7.06
C PRO A 25 -14.04 3.27 -6.33
N SER A 26 -14.13 3.25 -4.99
CA SER A 26 -14.43 4.46 -4.21
C SER A 26 -13.27 5.46 -4.14
N ILE A 27 -12.07 5.11 -4.63
CA ILE A 27 -10.91 6.01 -4.66
C ILE A 27 -11.22 7.33 -5.37
N VAL A 28 -12.12 7.34 -6.37
CA VAL A 28 -12.53 8.54 -7.10
C VAL A 28 -13.21 9.61 -6.23
N LYS A 29 -13.68 9.21 -5.04
CA LYS A 29 -14.28 10.10 -4.03
C LYS A 29 -13.22 10.75 -3.14
N VAL A 30 -11.98 10.28 -3.16
CA VAL A 30 -10.85 10.88 -2.44
C VAL A 30 -10.43 12.13 -3.20
N LYS A 31 -10.77 13.30 -2.66
CA LYS A 31 -10.40 14.61 -3.22
C LYS A 31 -9.32 15.31 -2.43
N GLU A 32 -9.26 15.02 -1.14
CA GLU A 32 -8.29 15.54 -0.19
C GLU A 32 -8.04 14.48 0.89
N LEU A 33 -6.87 14.54 1.50
CA LEU A 33 -6.44 13.73 2.63
C LEU A 33 -5.83 14.69 3.65
N ASN A 34 -6.29 14.62 4.89
CA ASN A 34 -5.93 15.56 5.96
C ASN A 34 -5.12 14.88 7.07
N GLU A 35 -4.80 13.60 6.88
CA GLU A 35 -3.96 12.80 7.74
C GLU A 35 -2.49 13.25 7.65
N ASP A 36 -1.74 13.06 8.74
CA ASP A 36 -0.35 13.49 8.85
C ASP A 36 0.58 12.75 7.88
N VAL A 37 0.23 11.49 7.56
CA VAL A 37 0.97 10.63 6.62
C VAL A 37 -0.01 9.93 5.68
N ILE A 38 0.31 9.94 4.38
CA ILE A 38 -0.44 9.26 3.33
C ILE A 38 0.38 8.06 2.84
N ILE A 39 -0.20 6.86 2.98
CA ILE A 39 0.34 5.61 2.42
C ILE A 39 -0.54 5.17 1.25
N ALA A 40 0.04 5.10 0.06
CA ALA A 40 -0.63 4.60 -1.14
C ALA A 40 -0.28 3.13 -1.41
N ALA A 41 -1.30 2.33 -1.70
CA ALA A 41 -1.12 0.94 -2.12
C ALA A 41 -1.07 0.85 -3.66
N ASP A 42 0.12 0.58 -4.18
CA ASP A 42 0.40 0.24 -5.57
C ASP A 42 -0.26 1.21 -6.57
N GLY A 43 -1.19 0.75 -7.40
CA GLY A 43 -1.86 1.58 -8.40
C GLY A 43 -2.68 2.76 -7.84
N ALA A 44 -2.99 2.79 -6.54
CA ALA A 44 -3.59 3.96 -5.89
C ALA A 44 -2.67 5.20 -6.02
N THR A 45 -1.35 4.98 -6.07
CA THR A 45 -0.35 6.02 -6.31
C THR A 45 -0.64 6.80 -7.60
N ASN A 46 -1.03 6.11 -8.67
CA ASN A 46 -1.30 6.73 -9.95
C ASN A 46 -2.48 7.71 -9.85
N TYR A 47 -3.57 7.29 -9.19
CA TYR A 47 -4.73 8.17 -8.96
C TYR A 47 -4.35 9.40 -8.13
N LEU A 48 -3.60 9.21 -7.04
CA LEU A 48 -3.22 10.32 -6.17
C LEU A 48 -2.37 11.34 -6.93
N VAL A 49 -1.35 10.88 -7.68
CA VAL A 49 -0.49 11.75 -8.49
C VAL A 49 -1.30 12.48 -9.59
N GLU A 50 -2.21 11.79 -10.27
CA GLU A 50 -3.13 12.41 -11.25
C GLU A 50 -4.00 13.52 -10.63
N ASN A 51 -4.29 13.44 -9.33
CA ASN A 51 -5.07 14.42 -8.58
C ASN A 51 -4.18 15.34 -7.73
N PHE A 52 -2.89 15.47 -8.05
CA PHE A 52 -1.93 16.37 -7.40
C PHE A 52 -1.69 16.08 -5.91
N ILE A 53 -1.94 14.85 -5.46
CA ILE A 53 -1.65 14.37 -4.11
C ILE A 53 -0.39 13.50 -4.18
N VAL A 54 0.64 13.88 -3.43
CA VAL A 54 1.88 13.11 -3.32
C VAL A 54 1.82 12.26 -2.05
N PRO A 55 1.80 10.92 -2.15
CA PRO A 55 1.86 10.08 -0.96
C PRO A 55 3.26 10.14 -0.33
N ASP A 56 3.32 10.09 0.99
CA ASP A 56 4.58 10.04 1.73
C ASP A 56 5.25 8.66 1.59
N VAL A 57 4.43 7.61 1.62
CA VAL A 57 4.86 6.21 1.51
C VAL A 57 4.07 5.50 0.41
N VAL A 58 4.74 4.65 -0.36
CA VAL A 58 4.13 3.80 -1.38
C VAL A 58 4.45 2.34 -1.08
N VAL A 59 3.42 1.51 -0.88
CA VAL A 59 3.57 0.05 -0.72
C VAL A 59 3.16 -0.62 -2.02
N THR A 60 4.05 -1.42 -2.64
CA THR A 60 3.79 -1.93 -4.00
C THR A 60 4.51 -3.25 -4.28
N ASP A 61 3.84 -4.14 -5.01
CA ASP A 61 4.43 -5.30 -5.69
C ASP A 61 4.91 -4.99 -7.13
N LEU A 62 4.98 -3.71 -7.48
CA LEU A 62 5.43 -3.14 -8.76
C LEU A 62 4.52 -3.39 -9.96
N ASP A 63 3.36 -4.05 -9.81
CA ASP A 63 2.58 -4.48 -10.98
C ASP A 63 1.51 -3.47 -11.43
N GLY A 64 1.00 -2.62 -10.53
CA GLY A 64 -0.03 -1.62 -10.81
C GLY A 64 0.47 -0.18 -10.81
N ILE A 65 1.61 0.10 -10.21
CA ILE A 65 2.24 1.42 -10.23
C ILE A 65 2.84 1.80 -11.60
N THR A 66 2.59 3.04 -12.01
CA THR A 66 3.17 3.69 -13.20
C THR A 66 3.70 5.10 -12.94
N SER A 67 3.33 5.72 -11.82
CA SER A 67 3.83 7.03 -11.37
C SER A 67 4.78 6.85 -10.18
N TYR A 68 5.93 7.54 -10.21
CA TYR A 68 6.97 7.41 -9.19
C TYR A 68 7.25 8.77 -8.51
N PRO A 69 6.35 9.24 -7.64
CA PRO A 69 6.57 10.49 -6.89
C PRO A 69 7.76 10.39 -5.93
N ARG A 70 8.16 11.52 -5.35
CA ARG A 70 9.20 11.56 -4.32
C ARG A 70 8.66 11.04 -2.98
N SER A 71 8.60 9.72 -2.85
CA SER A 71 8.08 9.01 -1.68
C SER A 71 9.11 8.03 -1.12
N LEU A 72 8.86 7.49 0.07
CA LEU A 72 9.52 6.29 0.55
C LEU A 72 8.75 5.06 0.05
N TYR A 73 9.43 4.14 -0.61
CA TYR A 73 8.80 2.95 -1.18
C TYR A 73 9.03 1.74 -0.28
N VAL A 74 7.98 0.95 -0.07
CA VAL A 74 8.05 -0.36 0.55
C VAL A 74 7.69 -1.38 -0.52
N VAL A 75 8.73 -1.99 -1.08
CA VAL A 75 8.63 -2.84 -2.27
C VAL A 75 8.50 -4.30 -1.85
N HIS A 76 7.47 -4.97 -2.34
CA HIS A 76 7.29 -6.39 -2.15
C HIS A 76 7.69 -7.17 -3.41
N ALA A 77 8.96 -7.55 -3.50
CA ALA A 77 9.48 -8.33 -4.61
C ALA A 77 9.26 -9.84 -4.36
N HIS A 78 8.67 -10.54 -5.33
CA HIS A 78 8.45 -11.99 -5.31
C HIS A 78 8.67 -12.62 -6.70
N GLY A 79 8.66 -13.95 -6.81
CA GLY A 79 8.99 -14.65 -8.06
C GLY A 79 8.14 -14.22 -9.27
N ASP A 80 6.84 -13.96 -9.05
CA ASP A 80 5.90 -13.64 -10.13
C ASP A 80 6.05 -12.21 -10.71
N ASN A 81 6.81 -11.32 -10.04
CA ASN A 81 6.96 -9.92 -10.45
C ASN A 81 8.39 -9.55 -10.88
N ILE A 82 9.26 -10.54 -11.15
CA ILE A 82 10.66 -10.31 -11.55
C ILE A 82 10.76 -9.36 -12.76
N GLN A 83 9.87 -9.48 -13.74
CA GLN A 83 9.82 -8.59 -14.91
C GLN A 83 9.54 -7.12 -14.58
N HIS A 84 9.15 -6.80 -13.36
CA HIS A 84 8.86 -5.44 -12.89
C HIS A 84 9.94 -4.89 -11.95
N HIS A 85 10.96 -5.67 -11.55
CA HIS A 85 11.98 -5.23 -10.60
C HIS A 85 12.77 -4.02 -11.06
N TRP A 86 13.00 -3.87 -12.37
CA TRP A 86 13.66 -2.68 -12.94
C TRP A 86 12.97 -1.35 -12.56
N LYS A 87 11.69 -1.38 -12.19
CA LYS A 87 10.97 -0.19 -11.70
C LYS A 87 11.58 0.38 -10.42
N THR A 88 12.34 -0.40 -9.63
CA THR A 88 13.01 0.12 -8.43
C THR A 88 14.10 1.13 -8.77
N ASP A 89 14.65 1.11 -9.99
CA ASP A 89 15.63 2.12 -10.44
C ASP A 89 15.00 3.52 -10.56
N LEU A 90 13.67 3.60 -10.66
CA LEU A 90 12.90 4.84 -10.66
C LEU A 90 12.61 5.34 -9.23
N MET A 91 12.94 4.56 -8.21
CA MET A 91 12.64 4.84 -6.81
C MET A 91 13.92 5.28 -6.08
N GLY A 92 13.95 6.54 -5.62
CA GLY A 92 15.14 7.06 -4.92
C GLY A 92 15.35 6.48 -3.52
N ARG A 93 14.28 6.06 -2.83
CA ARG A 93 14.31 5.56 -1.44
C ARG A 93 13.37 4.37 -1.32
N PHE A 94 13.89 3.16 -1.16
CA PHE A 94 13.03 1.98 -0.99
C PHE A 94 13.55 0.98 0.05
N ILE A 95 12.59 0.31 0.70
CA ILE A 95 12.78 -0.82 1.61
C ILE A 95 12.22 -2.06 0.93
N VAL A 96 12.99 -3.15 0.90
CA VAL A 96 12.54 -4.42 0.31
C VAL A 96 11.86 -5.26 1.40
N THR A 97 10.73 -5.88 1.05
CA THR A 97 9.95 -6.72 1.96
C THR A 97 9.67 -8.10 1.39
N ALA A 98 9.54 -9.09 2.27
CA ALA A 98 9.20 -10.48 1.94
C ALA A 98 7.91 -10.94 2.63
N GLN A 99 7.38 -12.07 2.16
CA GLN A 99 6.29 -12.84 2.78
C GLN A 99 6.77 -14.09 3.51
N VAL A 100 8.04 -14.46 3.32
CA VAL A 100 8.72 -15.60 3.95
C VAL A 100 9.83 -15.10 4.88
N SER A 101 10.47 -16.01 5.62
CA SER A 101 11.61 -15.69 6.48
C SER A 101 12.61 -14.79 5.74
N PRO A 102 12.85 -13.56 6.25
CA PRO A 102 13.69 -12.61 5.57
C PRO A 102 15.16 -13.04 5.61
N PHE A 103 15.93 -12.58 4.64
CA PHE A 103 17.38 -12.70 4.63
C PHE A 103 18.01 -11.33 4.32
N GLY A 104 19.18 -11.04 4.89
CA GLY A 104 19.88 -9.76 4.68
C GLY A 104 19.05 -8.54 5.10
N GLY A 105 18.97 -7.53 4.23
CA GLY A 105 18.26 -6.28 4.49
C GLY A 105 16.75 -6.31 4.25
N VAL A 106 16.18 -7.48 3.93
CA VAL A 106 14.75 -7.63 3.63
C VAL A 106 13.93 -7.62 4.91
N LYS A 107 12.80 -6.91 4.92
CA LYS A 107 11.93 -6.77 6.09
C LYS A 107 10.67 -7.64 5.97
N LEU A 108 10.11 -8.02 7.12
CA LEU A 108 8.88 -8.81 7.19
C LEU A 108 7.86 -8.09 8.07
N TYR A 109 6.95 -7.34 7.43
CA TYR A 109 5.86 -6.64 8.12
C TYR A 109 4.53 -7.41 8.12
N GLY A 110 4.44 -8.50 7.37
CA GLY A 110 3.18 -9.23 7.15
C GLY A 110 2.26 -8.52 6.15
N GLY A 111 1.05 -9.05 5.98
CA GLY A 111 0.07 -8.56 5.00
C GLY A 111 0.02 -9.39 3.72
N PHE A 112 -1.16 -9.46 3.13
CA PHE A 112 -1.49 -10.30 1.99
C PHE A 112 -1.59 -9.53 0.68
N THR A 113 -2.15 -8.33 0.71
CA THR A 113 -2.17 -7.35 -0.39
C THR A 113 -1.40 -6.10 0.02
N ASP A 114 -1.07 -5.23 -0.94
CA ASP A 114 -0.36 -3.99 -0.63
C ASP A 114 -1.15 -3.07 0.32
N GLY A 115 -2.48 -3.08 0.23
CA GLY A 115 -3.35 -2.27 1.08
C GLY A 115 -3.36 -2.68 2.56
N ASP A 116 -3.52 -3.98 2.86
CA ASP A 116 -3.44 -4.44 4.26
C ASP A 116 -1.99 -4.51 4.77
N ARG A 117 -1.00 -4.66 3.89
CA ARG A 117 0.41 -4.47 4.24
C ARG A 117 0.69 -3.03 4.69
N ALA A 118 0.20 -2.03 3.95
CA ALA A 118 0.26 -0.63 4.34
C ALA A 118 -0.39 -0.38 5.71
N TYR A 119 -1.56 -0.98 5.94
CA TYR A 119 -2.23 -0.94 7.23
C TYR A 119 -1.39 -1.53 8.37
N LEU A 120 -0.83 -2.72 8.15
CA LEU A 120 0.02 -3.41 9.12
C LEU A 120 1.26 -2.61 9.47
N ILE A 121 1.94 -2.04 8.48
CA ILE A 121 3.11 -1.18 8.68
C ILE A 121 2.76 0.01 9.59
N ALA A 122 1.66 0.71 9.29
CA ALA A 122 1.19 1.82 10.12
C ALA A 122 0.89 1.37 11.57
N LYS A 123 0.26 0.21 11.76
CA LYS A 123 -0.03 -0.32 13.10
C LYS A 123 1.24 -0.75 13.85
N ILE A 124 2.19 -1.41 13.18
CA ILE A 124 3.48 -1.86 13.74
C ILE A 124 4.29 -0.65 14.24
N PHE A 125 4.27 0.44 13.49
CA PHE A 125 4.96 1.68 13.84
C PHE A 125 4.07 2.68 14.58
N ASN A 126 3.13 2.18 15.39
CA ASN A 126 2.39 2.96 16.38
C ASN A 126 1.61 4.18 15.83
N ALA A 127 1.07 4.09 14.61
CA ALA A 127 0.14 5.09 14.11
C ALA A 127 -1.03 5.26 15.10
N ARG A 128 -1.29 6.52 15.50
CA ARG A 128 -2.34 6.88 16.47
C ARG A 128 -3.73 6.51 15.96
N LYS A 129 -3.96 6.76 14.67
CA LYS A 129 -5.23 6.48 14.00
C LYS A 129 -4.93 6.12 12.55
N ILE A 130 -5.63 5.11 12.03
CA ILE A 130 -5.50 4.70 10.63
C ILE A 130 -6.87 4.80 9.98
N LYS A 131 -6.98 5.56 8.89
CA LYS A 131 -8.20 5.68 8.10
C LYS A 131 -7.99 5.07 6.72
N LEU A 132 -8.94 4.22 6.31
CA LEU A 132 -8.90 3.52 5.04
C LEU A 132 -9.70 4.29 3.98
N TYR A 133 -9.12 4.44 2.80
CA TYR A 133 -9.74 5.06 1.63
C TYR A 133 -9.59 4.15 0.42
N GLY A 134 -10.61 4.01 -0.44
CA GLY A 134 -10.52 3.13 -1.62
C GLY A 134 -10.25 1.66 -1.29
N MET A 135 -10.49 1.22 -0.04
CA MET A 135 -10.35 -0.17 0.40
C MET A 135 -11.72 -0.85 0.40
N ASP A 136 -12.29 -1.03 -0.79
CA ASP A 136 -13.66 -1.51 -0.99
C ASP A 136 -13.77 -3.05 -0.91
N PHE A 137 -13.56 -3.61 0.28
CA PHE A 137 -13.49 -5.07 0.48
C PHE A 137 -14.73 -5.84 -0.03
N ASP A 138 -15.91 -5.23 0.12
CA ASP A 138 -17.20 -5.84 -0.23
C ASP A 138 -17.74 -5.42 -1.61
N SER A 139 -16.98 -4.61 -2.37
CA SER A 139 -17.40 -4.14 -3.71
C SER A 139 -17.48 -5.27 -4.72
N ASP A 140 -18.48 -5.27 -5.60
CA ASP A 140 -18.60 -6.18 -6.75
C ASP A 140 -17.73 -5.78 -7.95
N TYR A 141 -16.93 -4.73 -7.80
CA TYR A 141 -16.03 -4.21 -8.82
C TYR A 141 -14.61 -4.02 -8.30
N ILE A 142 -13.65 -4.22 -9.20
CA ILE A 142 -12.24 -3.86 -9.04
C ILE A 142 -12.07 -2.46 -9.63
N GLY A 143 -11.48 -1.54 -8.86
CA GLY A 143 -11.27 -0.17 -9.30
C GLY A 143 -10.32 -0.09 -10.49
N ARG A 144 -10.57 0.86 -11.40
CA ARG A 144 -9.77 1.05 -12.63
C ARG A 144 -8.29 1.28 -12.37
N TYR A 145 -7.92 1.82 -11.21
CA TYR A 145 -6.52 2.05 -10.85
C TYR A 145 -5.81 0.80 -10.30
N SER A 146 -6.52 -0.31 -10.11
CA SER A 146 -5.90 -1.56 -9.62
C SER A 146 -4.91 -2.17 -10.63
N LYS A 147 -5.03 -1.86 -11.93
CA LYS A 147 -4.07 -2.28 -12.97
C LYS A 147 -3.95 -1.20 -14.06
N PRO A 148 -2.77 -1.00 -14.67
CA PRO A 148 -2.56 0.10 -15.61
C PRO A 148 -3.35 -0.03 -16.92
N HIS A 149 -3.75 -1.25 -17.28
CA HIS A 149 -4.49 -1.52 -18.51
C HIS A 149 -6.02 -1.47 -18.34
N TYR A 150 -6.52 -1.27 -17.12
CA TYR A 150 -7.96 -1.10 -16.89
C TYR A 150 -8.39 0.33 -17.25
N LYS A 151 -9.35 0.43 -18.17
CA LYS A 151 -9.91 1.72 -18.63
C LYS A 151 -11.14 2.16 -17.83
N ALA A 152 -11.76 1.22 -17.11
CA ALA A 152 -12.93 1.42 -16.27
C ALA A 152 -12.88 0.40 -15.12
N ASP A 153 -13.78 0.55 -14.15
CA ASP A 153 -13.96 -0.47 -13.13
C ASP A 153 -14.42 -1.77 -13.79
N VAL A 154 -13.84 -2.89 -13.37
CA VAL A 154 -14.13 -4.21 -13.95
C VAL A 154 -14.83 -5.11 -12.93
N PRO A 155 -15.68 -6.05 -13.35
CA PRO A 155 -16.33 -6.97 -12.43
C PRO A 155 -15.34 -7.73 -11.54
N MET A 156 -15.72 -7.93 -10.28
CA MET A 156 -14.92 -8.67 -9.32
C MET A 156 -14.65 -10.09 -9.78
N THR A 157 -13.38 -10.49 -9.75
CA THR A 157 -12.99 -11.89 -10.02
C THR A 157 -13.03 -12.70 -8.72
N TYR A 158 -13.27 -14.01 -8.85
CA TYR A 158 -13.25 -14.94 -7.71
C TYR A 158 -11.94 -14.84 -6.90
N VAL A 159 -10.80 -14.81 -7.59
CA VAL A 159 -9.48 -14.72 -6.97
C VAL A 159 -9.34 -13.40 -6.20
N LYS A 160 -9.64 -12.25 -6.82
CA LYS A 160 -9.52 -10.94 -6.16
C LYS A 160 -10.47 -10.83 -4.97
N ARG A 161 -11.71 -11.35 -5.05
CA ARG A 161 -12.65 -11.42 -3.90
C ARG A 161 -12.04 -12.19 -2.73
N LYS A 162 -11.45 -13.37 -2.97
CA LYS A 162 -10.78 -14.14 -1.91
C LYS A 162 -9.61 -13.37 -1.29
N LYS A 163 -8.80 -12.67 -2.10
CA LYS A 163 -7.71 -11.82 -1.59
C LYS A 163 -8.23 -10.70 -0.69
N LEU A 164 -9.28 -9.99 -1.13
CA LEU A 164 -9.86 -8.88 -0.36
C LEU A 164 -10.55 -9.34 0.92
N ASN A 165 -11.21 -10.50 0.91
CA ASN A 165 -11.78 -11.08 2.12
C ASN A 165 -10.70 -11.39 3.15
N LEU A 166 -9.56 -11.97 2.73
CA LEU A 166 -8.44 -12.23 3.63
C LEU A 166 -7.85 -10.93 4.19
N ALA A 167 -7.64 -9.92 3.34
CA ALA A 167 -7.18 -8.60 3.78
C ALA A 167 -8.13 -7.96 4.80
N LYS A 168 -9.45 -8.08 4.60
CA LYS A 168 -10.48 -7.61 5.53
C LYS A 168 -10.38 -8.31 6.89
N GLU A 169 -10.25 -9.65 6.89
CA GLU A 169 -10.10 -10.44 8.11
C GLU A 169 -8.82 -10.10 8.89
N ILE A 170 -7.71 -9.87 8.19
CA ILE A 170 -6.45 -9.42 8.80
C ILE A 170 -6.67 -8.09 9.54
N ILE A 171 -7.20 -7.08 8.85
CA ILE A 171 -7.43 -5.74 9.42
C ILE A 171 -8.40 -5.82 10.61
N HIS A 172 -9.49 -6.57 10.46
CA HIS A 172 -10.50 -6.72 11.50
C HIS A 172 -9.95 -7.42 12.75
N THR A 173 -9.15 -8.47 12.57
CA THR A 173 -8.53 -9.22 13.68
C THR A 173 -7.57 -8.33 14.48
N LEU A 174 -6.82 -7.47 13.79
CA LEU A 174 -5.88 -6.55 14.44
C LEU A 174 -6.60 -5.46 15.24
N ASN A 175 -7.75 -4.98 14.76
CA ASN A 175 -8.55 -3.98 15.47
C ASN A 175 -9.29 -4.53 16.69
N ARG A 176 -9.53 -5.84 16.73
CA ARG A 176 -10.12 -6.50 17.90
C ARG A 176 -9.12 -6.76 19.02
N LYS A 177 -7.81 -6.69 18.75
CA LYS A 177 -6.75 -7.02 19.71
C LYS A 177 -6.28 -5.85 20.57
N ASP A 178 -6.97 -4.71 20.52
CA ASP A 178 -6.78 -3.59 21.46
C ASP A 178 -7.58 -3.79 22.78
N LEU A 179 -7.68 -5.04 23.30
CA LEU A 179 -8.34 -5.38 24.58
C LEU A 179 -7.37 -5.37 25.77
#